data_AF-A0A961HVD6-F1
#
_entry.id   AF-A0A961HVD6-F1
#
_cell.length_a   1.000
_cell.length_b   1.000
_cell.length_c   1.000
_cell.angle_alpha   90.00
_cell.angle_beta   90.00
_cell.angle_gamma   90.00
#
_symmetry.space_group_name_H-M   'P 1'
#
loop_
_entity.id
_entity.type
_entity.pdbx_description
1 polymer ?
#
loop_
_entity_poly.entity_id
_entity_poly.type
_entity_poly.pdbx_seq_one_letter_code
_entity_poly.pdbx_strand_id
1 'polypeptide(L)'
;DYDFASESGHGFILFAGGQLRVLNPDGTLRAGFDYEADEDEQPVFFKSCAIAPDGATLAVHALMENADRILVFEIRQNEARLRETDDFTLPGIYPHLLHMAVNAHGVLVAAPDRTLLFGLQGQDDLDEPFENPEGGIYRPVLAGRDYFVYASGLQEVRVLDADGFEMVRVPLTATGVRYNLNTWRILAGREPRVFVLHSPDRLDFYRVQEFTR
;
A
#
# COMPACT_ATOMS: atom_id res chain seq x y z
N ASP A 1 10.27 8.39 3.98
CA ASP A 1 8.92 8.48 3.39
C ASP A 1 7.90 8.66 4.51
N TYR A 2 6.63 8.93 4.21
CA TYR A 2 5.57 8.95 5.21
C TYR A 2 4.21 8.53 4.65
N ASP A 3 3.32 8.08 5.52
CA ASP A 3 1.93 7.77 5.20
C ASP A 3 0.98 8.06 6.39
N PHE A 4 -0.33 8.08 6.15
CA PHE A 4 -1.34 8.39 7.16
C PHE A 4 -2.47 7.36 7.18
N ALA A 5 -2.79 6.88 8.38
CA ALA A 5 -3.90 5.96 8.61
C ALA A 5 -5.23 6.72 8.56
N SER A 6 -6.05 6.45 7.54
CA SER A 6 -7.25 7.25 7.24
C SER A 6 -8.37 7.15 8.28
N GLU A 7 -8.49 6.03 9.01
CA GLU A 7 -9.50 5.85 10.06
C GLU A 7 -8.99 6.28 11.44
N SER A 8 -7.75 5.92 11.76
CA SER A 8 -7.19 6.16 13.10
C SER A 8 -6.47 7.50 13.26
N GLY A 9 -6.10 8.15 12.16
CA GLY A 9 -5.38 9.43 12.14
C GLY A 9 -3.90 9.33 12.52
N HIS A 10 -3.35 8.12 12.68
CA HIS A 10 -1.93 7.94 12.96
C HIS A 10 -1.08 8.37 11.77
N GLY A 11 0.05 9.01 12.06
CA GLY A 11 1.10 9.27 11.07
C GLY A 11 2.17 8.19 11.13
N PHE A 12 2.65 7.73 9.98
CA PHE A 12 3.79 6.83 9.86
C PHE A 12 4.93 7.55 9.17
N ILE A 13 6.12 7.54 9.78
CA ILE A 13 7.33 8.15 9.24
C ILE A 13 8.41 7.07 9.14
N LEU A 14 9.03 7.03 7.97
CA LEU A 14 10.14 6.17 7.62
C LEU A 14 11.40 7.00 7.39
N PHE A 15 12.51 6.58 8.00
CA PHE A 15 13.85 7.09 7.76
C PHE A 15 14.68 6.05 7.02
N ALA A 16 15.43 6.50 6.01
CA ALA A 16 16.17 5.60 5.12
C ALA A 16 17.19 4.70 5.83
N GLY A 17 17.72 5.15 6.97
CA GLY A 17 18.66 4.39 7.81
C GLY A 17 18.01 3.34 8.71
N GLY A 18 16.79 2.89 8.41
CA GLY A 18 16.14 1.80 9.14
C GLY A 18 15.32 2.20 10.38
N GLN A 19 15.07 3.50 10.58
CA GLN A 19 14.20 3.95 11.68
C GLN A 19 12.75 4.12 11.21
N LEU A 20 11.83 3.65 12.04
CA LEU A 20 10.38 3.74 11.84
C LEU A 20 9.75 4.43 13.04
N ARG A 21 8.84 5.37 12.81
CA ARG A 21 8.12 6.09 13.86
C ARG A 21 6.64 6.17 13.52
N VAL A 22 5.80 5.80 14.47
CA VAL A 22 4.34 5.96 14.37
C VAL A 22 3.91 7.00 15.38
N LEU A 23 3.17 8.00 14.92
CA LEU A 23 2.70 9.13 15.69
C LEU A 23 1.19 9.02 15.92
N ASN A 24 0.76 9.41 17.12
CA ASN A 24 -0.64 9.68 17.43
C ASN A 24 -1.16 10.88 16.62
N PRO A 25 -2.49 11.05 16.48
CA PRO A 25 -3.08 12.20 15.79
C PRO A 25 -2.66 13.57 16.37
N ASP A 26 -2.26 13.60 17.64
CA ASP A 26 -1.75 14.79 18.32
C ASP A 26 -0.24 15.05 18.08
N GLY A 27 0.42 14.20 17.29
CA GLY A 27 1.84 14.27 16.96
C GLY A 27 2.77 13.62 17.99
N THR A 28 2.26 13.06 19.08
CA THR A 28 3.10 12.34 20.06
C THR A 28 3.54 10.98 19.53
N LEU A 29 4.70 10.49 19.98
CA LEU A 29 5.20 9.18 19.57
C LEU A 29 4.31 8.06 20.15
N ARG A 30 3.73 7.23 19.27
CA ARG A 30 2.96 6.03 19.63
C ARG A 30 3.85 4.80 19.73
N ALA A 31 4.62 4.53 18.68
CA ALA A 31 5.50 3.37 18.60
C ALA A 31 6.72 3.64 17.71
N GLY A 32 7.79 2.87 17.90
CA GLY A 32 8.98 2.96 17.07
C GLY A 32 9.68 1.63 16.85
N PHE A 33 10.53 1.62 15.83
CA PHE A 33 11.49 0.57 15.56
C PHE A 33 12.76 1.21 15.02
N ASP A 34 13.90 0.68 15.46
CA ASP A 34 15.21 1.06 14.97
C ASP A 34 15.87 -0.24 14.49
N TYR A 35 16.24 -0.27 13.21
CA TYR A 35 17.05 -1.34 12.68
C TYR A 35 18.44 -1.24 13.32
N GLU A 36 18.81 -2.23 14.12
CA GLU A 36 20.12 -2.34 14.73
C GLU A 36 20.95 -3.25 13.83
N ALA A 37 21.84 -2.66 13.01
CA ALA A 37 22.80 -3.44 12.26
C ALA A 37 23.85 -3.98 13.23
N ASP A 38 23.92 -5.30 13.40
CA ASP A 38 25.06 -5.94 14.04
C ASP A 38 26.33 -5.78 13.19
N GLU A 39 27.52 -5.99 13.78
CA GLU A 39 28.82 -5.79 13.09
C GLU A 39 28.99 -6.64 11.81
N ASP A 40 28.24 -7.74 11.71
CA ASP A 40 28.23 -8.67 10.58
C ASP A 40 26.99 -8.50 9.66
N GLU A 41 26.06 -7.59 9.98
CA GLU A 41 24.84 -7.39 9.20
C GLU A 41 25.03 -6.44 8.02
N GLN A 42 24.32 -6.74 6.93
CA GLN A 42 24.34 -5.91 5.73
C GLN A 42 23.55 -4.61 5.93
N PRO A 43 24.00 -3.51 5.31
CA PRO A 43 23.30 -2.23 5.41
C PRO A 43 21.89 -2.35 4.82
N VAL A 44 20.91 -1.76 5.51
CA VAL A 44 19.54 -1.63 5.02
C VAL A 44 19.31 -0.25 4.44
N PHE A 45 18.43 -0.16 3.44
CA PHE A 45 17.97 1.12 2.92
C PHE A 45 16.46 1.12 2.75
N PHE A 46 15.77 1.79 3.67
CA PHE A 46 14.31 1.90 3.65
C PHE A 46 13.89 2.98 2.64
N LYS A 47 12.98 2.64 1.74
CA LYS A 47 12.62 3.48 0.59
C LYS A 47 11.23 4.10 0.73
N SER A 48 10.19 3.28 0.79
CA SER A 48 8.80 3.72 0.89
C SER A 48 8.03 2.97 1.97
N CYS A 49 6.91 3.56 2.40
CA CYS A 49 6.07 2.99 3.46
C CYS A 49 4.58 3.11 3.16
N ALA A 50 3.79 2.24 3.80
CA ALA A 50 2.34 2.37 3.88
C ALA A 50 1.84 1.98 5.28
N ILE A 51 0.73 2.55 5.71
CA ILE A 51 0.05 2.21 6.96
C ILE A 51 -1.42 1.86 6.72
N ALA A 52 -1.92 0.85 7.42
CA ALA A 52 -3.30 0.41 7.30
C ALA A 52 -4.27 1.49 7.78
N PRO A 53 -5.52 1.53 7.28
CA PRO A 53 -6.50 2.53 7.69
C PRO A 53 -6.69 2.64 9.22
N ASP A 54 -6.67 1.49 9.91
CA ASP A 54 -6.79 1.40 11.38
C ASP A 54 -5.49 1.71 12.13
N GLY A 55 -4.37 1.84 11.42
CA GLY A 55 -3.05 2.09 11.99
C GLY A 55 -2.48 0.93 12.81
N ALA A 56 -2.94 -0.30 12.59
CA ALA A 56 -2.44 -1.50 13.27
C ALA A 56 -1.33 -2.21 12.49
N THR A 57 -1.41 -2.23 11.16
CA THR A 57 -0.45 -2.89 10.27
C THR A 57 0.29 -1.85 9.43
N LEU A 58 1.59 -2.05 9.21
CA LEU A 58 2.44 -1.20 8.39
C LEU A 58 3.26 -2.04 7.41
N ALA A 59 3.58 -1.48 6.26
CA ALA A 59 4.47 -2.09 5.28
C ALA A 59 5.62 -1.15 4.94
N VAL A 60 6.81 -1.71 4.77
CA VAL A 60 8.04 -0.99 4.42
C VAL A 60 8.70 -1.67 3.24
N HIS A 61 8.96 -0.90 2.18
CA HIS A 61 9.82 -1.33 1.09
C HIS A 61 11.27 -0.99 1.44
N ALA A 62 12.12 -2.00 1.51
CA ALA A 62 13.53 -1.88 1.87
C ALA A 62 14.43 -2.57 0.84
N LEU A 63 15.64 -2.05 0.62
CA LEU A 63 16.73 -2.78 -0.01
C LEU A 63 17.58 -3.41 1.09
N MET A 64 17.68 -4.73 1.09
CA MET A 64 18.45 -5.53 2.05
C MET A 64 19.14 -6.66 1.29
N GLU A 65 20.43 -6.89 1.53
CA GLU A 65 21.17 -8.00 0.90
C GLU A 65 21.13 -8.02 -0.65
N ASN A 66 21.08 -6.84 -1.27
CA ASN A 66 20.88 -6.66 -2.72
C ASN A 66 19.54 -7.20 -3.27
N ALA A 67 18.54 -7.38 -2.41
CA ALA A 67 17.18 -7.67 -2.79
C ALA A 67 16.25 -6.58 -2.26
N ASP A 68 15.25 -6.19 -3.06
CA ASP A 68 14.17 -5.40 -2.51
C ASP A 68 13.18 -6.31 -1.80
N ARG A 69 12.72 -5.86 -0.63
CA ARG A 69 11.85 -6.60 0.27
C ARG A 69 10.70 -5.72 0.75
N ILE A 70 9.58 -6.36 1.08
CA ILE A 70 8.45 -5.77 1.79
C ILE A 70 8.47 -6.36 3.20
N LEU A 71 8.78 -5.52 4.18
CA LEU A 71 8.72 -5.86 5.60
C LEU A 71 7.36 -5.42 6.14
N VAL A 72 6.70 -6.29 6.90
CA VAL A 72 5.41 -6.02 7.53
C VAL A 72 5.60 -5.91 9.03
N PHE A 73 4.99 -4.87 9.60
CA PHE A 73 5.04 -4.60 11.03
C PHE A 73 3.63 -4.50 11.59
N GLU A 74 3.47 -4.95 12.84
CA GLU A 74 2.26 -4.76 13.63
C GLU A 74 2.51 -3.88 14.86
N ILE A 75 1.50 -3.08 15.21
CA ILE A 75 1.39 -2.39 16.50
C ILE A 75 0.34 -3.10 17.34
N ARG A 76 0.79 -3.79 18.38
CA ARG A 76 -0.12 -4.34 19.39
C ARG A 76 -0.65 -3.25 20.30
N GLN A 77 -1.88 -3.45 20.79
CA GLN A 77 -2.48 -2.53 21.75
C GLN A 77 -1.59 -2.43 23.01
N ASN A 78 -1.26 -1.20 23.40
CA ASN A 78 -0.41 -0.85 24.54
C ASN A 78 1.08 -1.18 24.39
N GLU A 79 1.57 -1.53 23.20
CA GLU A 79 3.00 -1.67 22.93
C GLU A 79 3.55 -0.41 22.26
N ALA A 80 4.69 0.10 22.77
CA ALA A 80 5.40 1.26 22.20
C ALA A 80 6.45 0.85 21.15
N ARG A 81 6.46 -0.40 20.71
CA ARG A 81 7.43 -0.97 19.77
C ARG A 81 6.69 -1.59 18.60
N LEU A 82 7.23 -1.44 17.39
CA LEU A 82 6.76 -2.20 16.23
C LEU A 82 7.35 -3.61 16.27
N ARG A 83 6.52 -4.59 15.93
CA ARG A 83 6.95 -5.98 15.76
C ARG A 83 6.91 -6.33 14.27
N GLU A 84 8.04 -6.73 13.71
CA GLU A 84 8.07 -7.34 12.38
C GLU A 84 7.34 -8.70 12.42
N THR A 85 6.46 -8.92 11.45
CA THR A 85 5.65 -10.14 11.35
C THR A 85 5.92 -10.92 10.09
N ASP A 86 6.21 -10.24 8.98
CA ASP A 86 6.38 -10.86 7.66
C ASP A 86 7.46 -10.14 6.85
N ASP A 87 8.06 -10.88 5.92
CA ASP A 87 9.10 -10.42 5.00
C ASP A 87 8.92 -11.10 3.64
N PHE A 88 8.69 -10.29 2.61
CA PHE A 88 8.49 -10.75 1.24
C PHE A 88 9.59 -10.20 0.33
N THR A 89 10.26 -11.09 -0.40
CA THR A 89 11.24 -10.68 -1.41
C THR A 89 10.53 -10.30 -2.71
N LEU A 90 10.82 -9.11 -3.23
CA LEU A 90 10.33 -8.66 -4.52
C LEU A 90 11.09 -9.32 -5.68
N PRO A 91 10.44 -9.53 -6.84
CA PRO A 91 11.06 -10.22 -7.99
C PRO A 91 12.15 -9.40 -8.71
N GLY A 92 12.36 -8.15 -8.32
CA GLY A 92 13.34 -7.25 -8.91
C GLY A 92 13.77 -6.16 -7.95
N ILE A 93 14.75 -5.36 -8.38
CA ILE A 93 15.24 -4.19 -7.63
C ILE A 93 14.59 -2.93 -8.23
N TYR A 94 13.87 -2.21 -7.40
CA TYR A 94 13.11 -1.01 -7.67
C TYR A 94 13.81 0.20 -7.02
N PRO A 95 14.58 1.00 -7.79
CA PRO A 95 15.35 2.12 -7.22
C PRO A 95 14.50 3.34 -6.83
N HIS A 96 13.19 3.29 -7.05
CA HIS A 96 12.23 4.36 -6.78
C HIS A 96 11.25 3.96 -5.68
N LEU A 97 10.47 4.93 -5.18
CA LEU A 97 9.39 4.67 -4.23
C LEU A 97 8.35 3.77 -4.89
N LEU A 98 7.97 2.70 -4.19
CA LEU A 98 6.86 1.86 -4.59
C LEU A 98 5.59 2.34 -3.90
N HIS A 99 4.53 2.49 -4.68
CA HIS A 99 3.21 2.75 -4.13
C HIS A 99 2.65 1.46 -3.54
N MET A 100 2.31 1.53 -2.26
CA MET A 100 1.82 0.39 -1.51
C MET A 100 0.53 0.75 -0.81
N ALA A 101 -0.30 -0.25 -0.59
CA ALA A 101 -1.46 -0.17 0.27
C ALA A 101 -1.48 -1.41 1.16
N VAL A 102 -1.75 -1.23 2.44
CA VAL A 102 -1.74 -2.31 3.43
C VAL A 102 -3.01 -2.31 4.25
N ASN A 103 -3.50 -3.48 4.63
CA ASN A 103 -4.52 -3.65 5.66
C ASN A 103 -4.21 -4.93 6.47
N ALA A 104 -5.13 -5.37 7.32
CA ALA A 104 -4.97 -6.57 8.13
C ALA A 104 -4.86 -7.87 7.32
N HIS A 105 -5.19 -7.81 6.03
CA HIS A 105 -5.25 -8.94 5.12
C HIS A 105 -3.99 -9.01 4.26
N GLY A 106 -3.51 -7.92 3.69
CA GLY A 106 -2.41 -8.01 2.73
C GLY A 106 -1.63 -6.73 2.55
N VAL A 107 -0.55 -6.85 1.77
CA VAL A 107 0.18 -5.72 1.20
C VAL A 107 0.04 -5.76 -0.32
N LEU A 108 -0.66 -4.77 -0.87
CA LEU A 108 -0.73 -4.53 -2.30
C LEU A 108 0.43 -3.62 -2.70
N VAL A 109 1.25 -4.06 -3.64
CA VAL A 109 2.39 -3.32 -4.19
C VAL A 109 2.18 -3.06 -5.67
N ALA A 110 2.14 -1.79 -6.05
CA ALA A 110 2.15 -1.39 -7.46
C ALA A 110 3.58 -1.08 -7.91
N ALA A 111 4.29 -2.12 -8.32
CA ALA A 111 5.58 -2.00 -8.99
C ALA A 111 5.40 -1.49 -10.44
N PRO A 112 6.45 -0.98 -11.12
CA PRO A 112 6.34 -0.51 -12.51
C PRO A 112 6.04 -1.58 -13.56
N ASP A 113 6.36 -2.83 -13.29
CA ASP A 113 6.18 -3.92 -14.24
C ASP A 113 5.02 -4.84 -13.88
N ARG A 114 4.48 -4.73 -12.66
CA ARG A 114 3.47 -5.64 -12.13
C ARG A 114 2.70 -5.06 -10.94
N THR A 115 1.58 -5.68 -10.61
CA THR A 115 0.89 -5.51 -9.35
C THR A 115 1.03 -6.80 -8.55
N LEU A 116 1.50 -6.69 -7.31
CA LEU A 116 1.65 -7.80 -6.38
C LEU A 116 0.68 -7.63 -5.22
N LEU A 117 0.04 -8.70 -4.77
CA LEU A 117 -0.60 -8.79 -3.47
C LEU A 117 0.14 -9.86 -2.68
N PHE A 118 0.71 -9.48 -1.55
CA PHE A 118 1.23 -10.40 -0.56
C PHE A 118 0.15 -10.63 0.49
N GLY A 119 -0.39 -11.84 0.54
CA GLY A 119 -1.37 -12.24 1.54
C GLY A 119 -0.74 -12.40 2.92
N LEU A 120 -1.40 -11.88 3.95
CA LEU A 120 -1.08 -12.15 5.36
C LEU A 120 -2.01 -13.23 5.87
N GLN A 121 -1.55 -14.01 6.86
CA GLN A 121 -2.38 -15.01 7.55
C GLN A 121 -3.00 -16.10 6.63
N GLY A 122 -2.29 -16.48 5.56
CA GLY A 122 -2.68 -17.60 4.69
C GLY A 122 -3.65 -17.24 3.55
N GLN A 123 -3.67 -15.98 3.16
CA GLN A 123 -4.42 -15.49 2.00
C GLN A 123 -3.70 -15.75 0.68
N ASP A 124 -4.46 -15.68 -0.42
CA ASP A 124 -3.92 -15.90 -1.76
C ASP A 124 -3.09 -14.70 -2.23
N ASP A 125 -1.92 -15.00 -2.80
CA ASP A 125 -1.08 -13.99 -3.43
C ASP A 125 -1.59 -13.66 -4.85
N LEU A 126 -1.35 -12.41 -5.27
CA LEU A 126 -1.55 -11.96 -6.65
C LEU A 126 -0.18 -11.60 -7.25
N ASP A 127 0.10 -12.05 -8.47
CA ASP A 127 1.19 -11.54 -9.31
C ASP A 127 0.67 -11.30 -10.72
N GLU A 128 0.24 -10.06 -10.97
CA GLU A 128 -0.28 -9.65 -12.27
C GLU A 128 0.73 -8.77 -13.01
N PRO A 129 1.21 -9.17 -14.20
CA PRO A 129 2.03 -8.30 -15.02
C PRO A 129 1.23 -7.07 -15.42
N PHE A 130 1.88 -5.92 -15.44
CA PHE A 130 1.23 -4.69 -15.85
C PHE A 130 1.24 -4.56 -17.36
N GLU A 131 0.05 -4.59 -17.94
CA GLU A 131 -0.12 -4.33 -19.37
C GLU A 131 0.09 -2.82 -19.62
N ASN A 132 1.12 -2.51 -20.41
CA ASN A 132 1.48 -1.17 -20.91
C ASN A 132 2.38 -0.30 -19.98
N PRO A 133 3.72 -0.50 -19.99
CA PRO A 133 4.67 0.21 -19.13
C PRO A 133 4.88 1.69 -19.46
N GLU A 134 4.24 2.23 -20.52
CA GLU A 134 4.35 3.66 -20.88
C GLU A 134 3.73 4.62 -19.85
N GLY A 135 3.04 4.09 -18.84
CA GLY A 135 2.26 4.83 -17.84
C GLY A 135 3.05 5.55 -16.73
N GLY A 136 4.38 5.39 -16.66
CA GLY A 136 5.20 6.00 -15.60
C GLY A 136 5.21 5.20 -14.29
N ILE A 137 5.98 5.71 -13.32
CA ILE A 137 6.25 5.04 -12.03
C ILE A 137 5.15 5.24 -10.98
N TYR A 138 4.33 6.28 -11.13
CA TYR A 138 3.23 6.54 -10.19
C TYR A 138 2.05 5.63 -10.50
N ARG A 139 1.57 4.91 -9.47
CA ARG A 139 0.43 4.00 -9.57
C ARG A 139 -0.44 4.12 -8.33
N PRO A 140 -1.66 4.64 -8.47
CA PRO A 140 -2.51 4.81 -7.30
C PRO A 140 -3.00 3.43 -6.84
N VAL A 141 -2.85 3.21 -5.54
CA VAL A 141 -3.36 2.06 -4.81
C VAL A 141 -4.05 2.57 -3.56
N LEU A 142 -5.02 1.80 -3.06
CA LEU A 142 -5.75 2.09 -1.83
C LEU A 142 -6.07 0.77 -1.13
N ALA A 143 -5.95 0.76 0.19
CA ALA A 143 -6.51 -0.28 1.03
C ALA A 143 -7.67 0.32 1.82
N GLY A 144 -8.82 -0.36 1.76
CA GLY A 144 -9.83 -0.26 2.79
C GLY A 144 -9.57 -1.28 3.89
N ARG A 145 -10.49 -1.38 4.85
CA ARG A 145 -10.42 -2.37 5.92
C ARG A 145 -10.35 -3.81 5.40
N ASP A 146 -11.09 -4.10 4.33
CA ASP A 146 -11.35 -5.45 3.83
C ASP A 146 -11.37 -5.53 2.29
N TYR A 147 -10.73 -4.57 1.62
CA TYR A 147 -10.60 -4.55 0.17
C TYR A 147 -9.36 -3.78 -0.27
N PHE A 148 -8.91 -4.05 -1.49
CA PHE A 148 -7.88 -3.28 -2.17
C PHE A 148 -8.43 -2.67 -3.44
N VAL A 149 -7.88 -1.52 -3.83
CA VAL A 149 -8.18 -0.86 -5.10
C VAL A 149 -6.87 -0.47 -5.77
N TYR A 150 -6.74 -0.74 -7.05
CA TYR A 150 -5.56 -0.37 -7.81
C TYR A 150 -5.87 0.01 -9.25
N ALA A 151 -5.00 0.84 -9.82
CA ALA A 151 -4.95 1.05 -11.25
C ALA A 151 -4.36 -0.18 -11.94
N SER A 152 -5.12 -0.81 -12.86
CA SER A 152 -4.58 -1.80 -13.78
C SER A 152 -4.43 -1.15 -15.16
N GLY A 153 -3.21 -0.79 -15.52
CA GLY A 153 -2.93 -0.02 -16.73
C GLY A 153 -3.46 1.42 -16.69
N LEU A 154 -3.72 1.95 -17.90
CA LEU A 154 -4.42 3.22 -18.12
C LEU A 154 -5.92 3.05 -18.38
N GLN A 155 -6.41 1.81 -18.32
CA GLN A 155 -7.72 1.46 -18.88
C GLN A 155 -8.75 1.11 -17.82
N GLU A 156 -8.34 0.65 -16.65
CA GLU A 156 -9.29 0.20 -15.63
C GLU A 156 -8.75 0.38 -14.20
N VAL A 157 -9.69 0.47 -13.28
CA VAL A 157 -9.46 0.31 -11.84
C VAL A 157 -10.06 -1.03 -11.43
N ARG A 158 -9.30 -1.80 -10.67
CA ARG A 158 -9.74 -3.08 -10.11
C ARG A 158 -9.91 -2.96 -8.61
N VAL A 159 -10.90 -3.69 -8.10
CA VAL A 159 -11.21 -3.82 -6.68
C VAL A 159 -11.10 -5.29 -6.32
N LEU A 160 -10.28 -5.60 -5.32
CA LEU A 160 -10.12 -6.94 -4.77
C LEU A 160 -10.77 -7.01 -3.39
N ASP A 161 -11.35 -8.16 -3.04
CA ASP A 161 -11.76 -8.43 -1.66
C ASP A 161 -10.55 -8.70 -0.76
N ALA A 162 -10.82 -8.93 0.53
CA ALA A 162 -9.80 -9.24 1.53
C ALA A 162 -8.99 -10.50 1.19
N ASP A 163 -9.53 -11.44 0.42
CA ASP A 163 -8.88 -12.69 0.05
C ASP A 163 -8.17 -12.59 -1.31
N GLY A 164 -8.13 -11.39 -1.92
CA GLY A 164 -7.45 -11.14 -3.20
C GLY A 164 -8.30 -11.40 -4.44
N PHE A 165 -9.59 -11.72 -4.31
CA PHE A 165 -10.46 -11.98 -5.46
C PHE A 165 -11.04 -10.70 -6.04
N GLU A 166 -11.08 -10.59 -7.38
CA GLU A 166 -11.66 -9.45 -8.08
C GLU A 166 -13.17 -9.33 -7.78
N MET A 167 -13.57 -8.22 -7.17
CA MET A 167 -14.97 -7.86 -6.92
C MET A 167 -15.56 -7.03 -8.05
N VAL A 168 -14.79 -6.04 -8.53
CA VAL A 168 -15.27 -5.02 -9.47
C VAL A 168 -14.13 -4.58 -10.38
N ARG A 169 -14.49 -4.37 -11.65
CA ARG A 169 -13.66 -3.73 -12.65
C ARG A 169 -14.36 -2.47 -13.17
N VAL A 170 -13.71 -1.33 -13.04
CA VAL A 170 -14.22 -0.03 -13.48
C VAL A 170 -13.43 0.41 -14.71
N PRO A 171 -14.00 0.33 -15.93
CA PRO A 171 -13.32 0.82 -17.12
C PRO A 171 -13.19 2.35 -17.07
N LEU A 172 -11.97 2.84 -17.10
CA LEU A 172 -11.62 4.24 -17.11
C LEU A 172 -12.03 4.92 -18.44
N THR A 173 -12.06 4.17 -19.54
CA THR A 173 -12.55 4.66 -20.85
C THR A 173 -14.02 5.03 -20.84
N ALA A 174 -14.84 4.35 -20.03
CA ALA A 174 -16.28 4.60 -19.90
C ALA A 174 -16.59 5.93 -19.19
N THR A 175 -15.61 6.51 -18.50
CA THR A 175 -15.78 7.81 -17.83
C THR A 175 -15.70 8.98 -18.80
N GLY A 176 -15.17 8.80 -20.02
CA GLY A 176 -14.92 9.90 -20.97
C GLY A 176 -13.71 10.78 -20.59
N VAL A 177 -12.95 10.41 -19.56
CA VAL A 177 -11.71 11.10 -19.13
C VAL A 177 -10.50 10.34 -19.64
N ARG A 178 -9.52 11.07 -20.22
CA ARG A 178 -8.19 10.49 -20.45
C ARG A 178 -7.41 10.52 -19.13
N TYR A 179 -7.38 9.39 -18.44
CA TYR A 179 -6.58 9.27 -17.23
C TYR A 179 -5.10 9.22 -17.57
N ASN A 180 -4.38 10.28 -17.21
CA ASN A 180 -2.92 10.28 -17.13
C ASN A 180 -2.55 9.90 -15.70
N LEU A 181 -1.83 8.80 -15.49
CA LEU A 181 -1.44 8.30 -14.16
C LEU A 181 -0.84 9.38 -13.26
N ASN A 182 -0.16 10.38 -13.81
CA ASN A 182 0.41 11.48 -13.03
C ASN A 182 -0.60 12.50 -12.47
N THR A 183 -1.88 12.40 -12.85
CA THR A 183 -2.89 13.44 -12.55
C THR A 183 -4.10 12.93 -11.77
N TRP A 184 -4.31 11.60 -11.72
CA TRP A 184 -5.45 11.04 -10.99
C TRP A 184 -5.02 10.27 -9.76
N ARG A 185 -5.94 10.17 -8.80
CA ARG A 185 -5.73 9.55 -7.49
C ARG A 185 -6.89 8.63 -7.16
N ILE A 186 -6.60 7.57 -6.42
CA ILE A 186 -7.60 6.78 -5.72
C ILE A 186 -7.56 7.24 -4.27
N LEU A 187 -8.70 7.68 -3.75
CA LEU A 187 -8.83 8.20 -2.39
C LEU A 187 -9.89 7.42 -1.64
N ALA A 188 -9.69 7.22 -0.33
CA ALA A 188 -10.75 6.72 0.53
C ALA A 188 -11.92 7.72 0.56
N GLY A 189 -13.15 7.20 0.44
CA GLY A 189 -14.36 7.96 0.71
C GLY A 189 -14.58 8.15 2.21
N ARG A 190 -15.51 9.04 2.57
CA ARG A 190 -15.90 9.26 3.98
C ARG A 190 -16.75 8.13 4.55
N GLU A 191 -17.46 7.42 3.68
CA GLU A 191 -18.26 6.27 4.07
C GLU A 191 -17.43 4.99 3.96
N PRO A 192 -17.65 4.00 4.84
CA PRO A 192 -17.03 2.69 4.71
C PRO A 192 -17.27 2.13 3.31
N ARG A 193 -16.24 1.49 2.74
CA ARG A 193 -16.32 0.85 1.42
C ARG A 193 -16.73 1.80 0.30
N VAL A 194 -16.34 3.07 0.39
CA VAL A 194 -16.40 4.01 -0.71
C VAL A 194 -14.99 4.41 -1.09
N PHE A 195 -14.70 4.44 -2.38
CA PHE A 195 -13.49 5.07 -2.91
C PHE A 195 -13.86 6.12 -3.95
N VAL A 196 -12.95 7.06 -4.14
CA VAL A 196 -13.10 8.18 -5.07
C VAL A 196 -12.00 8.10 -6.10
N LEU A 197 -12.37 8.15 -7.37
CA LEU A 197 -11.46 8.44 -8.46
C LEU A 197 -11.45 9.96 -8.65
N HIS A 198 -10.33 10.58 -8.34
CA HIS A 198 -10.16 12.02 -8.45
C HIS A 198 -9.23 12.35 -9.62
N SER A 199 -9.68 13.21 -10.52
CA SER A 199 -8.87 13.87 -11.55
C SER A 199 -9.05 15.39 -11.43
N PRO A 200 -8.20 16.22 -12.07
CA PRO A 200 -8.27 17.68 -11.93
C PRO A 200 -9.65 18.27 -12.22
N ASP A 201 -10.41 17.66 -13.13
CA ASP A 201 -11.69 18.17 -13.62
C ASP A 201 -12.89 17.33 -13.12
N ARG A 202 -12.67 16.26 -12.33
CA ARG A 202 -13.74 15.31 -12.00
C ARG A 202 -13.52 14.53 -10.69
N LEU A 203 -14.64 14.25 -10.02
CA LEU A 203 -14.73 13.35 -8.88
C LEU A 203 -15.79 12.29 -9.16
N ASP A 204 -15.38 11.03 -9.25
CA ASP A 204 -16.27 9.88 -9.40
C ASP A 204 -16.26 9.04 -8.12
N PHE A 205 -17.45 8.73 -7.60
CA PHE A 205 -17.62 7.99 -6.35
C PHE A 205 -18.06 6.56 -6.65
N TYR A 206 -17.39 5.60 -6.03
CA TYR A 206 -17.67 4.18 -6.18
C TYR A 206 -17.90 3.56 -4.81
N ARG A 207 -19.03 2.87 -4.64
CA ARG A 207 -19.31 2.07 -3.46
C ARG A 207 -18.94 0.62 -3.76
N VAL A 208 -18.05 0.05 -2.97
CA VAL A 208 -17.73 -1.38 -2.96
C VAL A 208 -18.93 -2.09 -2.33
N GLN A 209 -19.74 -2.75 -3.16
CA GLN A 209 -20.85 -3.56 -2.69
C GLN A 209 -20.34 -4.95 -2.30
N GLU A 210 -20.87 -5.45 -1.20
CA GLU A 210 -20.61 -6.81 -0.73
C GLU A 210 -21.29 -7.79 -1.70
N PHE A 211 -20.51 -8.50 -2.51
CA PHE A 211 -21.05 -9.65 -3.21
C PHE A 211 -21.03 -10.81 -2.22
N THR A 212 -22.21 -11.17 -1.70
CA THR A 212 -22.37 -12.45 -1.02
C THR A 212 -22.09 -13.53 -2.07
N ARG A 213 -21.02 -14.30 -1.88
CA ARG A 213 -20.69 -15.45 -2.73
C ARG A 213 -21.81 -16.49 -2.71
#